data_AF-M4Z3W0-F1
#
_entry.id   AF-M4Z3W0-F1
#
_cell.length_a   1.000
_cell.length_b   1.000
_cell.length_c   1.000
_cell.angle_alpha   90.00
_cell.angle_beta   90.00
_cell.angle_gamma   90.00
#
_symmetry.space_group_name_H-M   'P 1'
#
loop_
_entity.id
_entity.type
_entity.pdbx_description
1 polymer ?
#
loop_
_entity_poly.entity_id
_entity_poly.type
_entity_poly.pdbx_seq_one_letter_code
_entity_poly.pdbx_strand_id
1 'polypeptide(L)'
;MTISISHRFQTVFRGIGVRQVRLICGIILFSYLLSHFLNHALGNISPQALAEGVAYHMAFWQFWPVAVLFYAAALTHCGLGVWALYRRRQFSRGTMEPLQLVLGLSIPVLIFSHIAGVRLGQALYGQEKLYPQVLYSYWSGPSWRVWLMSAALLTSWTHGCIGLHMWLRLKPFYKQAAPWLLASAVLIPALALLGFYRGGRDVMAVSATIQWRAENLSLRHTGIASEQAVLDTIMNGFLIGYLGLLGIVLVARGVRALNERRGGMVTLSYNNGRTIRVPKGLSVLEASQRNNVPHASTCGGRARCSTCRIRVIGDTSGLPKPSVREAFVLEQVGAADPSIRLACQLRPTDDLSFFQLFMPNLAPGERSNPRAGIGQERYLVSLFVDMRGSTSLAEKRLPFDVVFIVNRFLGAVSQAVLSNGGQPNQFVGDGMLALFGLAVAPQVACGQAVQAAHDIAANIAELNAVLSHDLHDPIRFGIGIHGGEVIVGEIGYRDHMVFTALGDAVNVASRLQDLTKTLGCQVIISDEVYVRAGLAQDTLPQQEVEIRGRAEPMRVRTAMEAADLAAQAQSDEGAAA
;
A
#
# COMPACT_ATOMS: atom_id res chain seq x y z
N MET A 1 -42.69 -6.86 -8.13
CA MET A 1 -41.48 -6.71 -7.29
C MET A 1 -40.82 -8.08 -7.16
N THR A 2 -40.10 -8.49 -8.21
CA THR A 2 -39.43 -9.80 -8.31
C THR A 2 -38.11 -9.58 -9.01
N ILE A 3 -37.21 -8.85 -8.34
CA ILE A 3 -35.81 -8.78 -8.75
C ILE A 3 -35.25 -10.17 -8.47
N SER A 4 -35.17 -10.97 -9.54
CA SER A 4 -34.70 -12.34 -9.53
C SER A 4 -33.37 -12.44 -8.78
N ILE A 5 -33.36 -13.28 -7.75
CA ILE A 5 -32.17 -13.75 -7.02
C ILE A 5 -31.10 -14.27 -8.00
N SER A 6 -31.48 -14.72 -9.21
CA SER A 6 -30.54 -15.16 -10.25
C SER A 6 -29.60 -14.06 -10.76
N HIS A 7 -30.02 -12.80 -10.80
CA HIS A 7 -29.18 -11.71 -11.29
C HIS A 7 -28.10 -11.33 -10.27
N ARG A 8 -28.41 -11.37 -8.97
CA ARG A 8 -27.42 -11.17 -7.88
C ARG A 8 -26.39 -12.29 -7.87
N PHE A 9 -26.80 -13.55 -8.03
CA PHE A 9 -25.87 -14.67 -8.10
C PHE A 9 -24.97 -14.61 -9.34
N GLN A 10 -25.51 -14.25 -10.51
CA GLN A 10 -24.71 -14.06 -11.73
C GLN A 10 -23.71 -12.90 -11.61
N THR A 11 -24.04 -11.81 -10.91
CA THR A 11 -23.08 -10.72 -10.64
C THR A 11 -21.97 -11.10 -9.64
N VAL A 12 -22.26 -11.95 -8.64
CA VAL A 12 -21.25 -12.41 -7.66
C VAL A 12 -20.22 -13.34 -8.31
N PHE A 13 -20.66 -14.24 -9.19
CA PHE A 13 -19.77 -15.19 -9.87
C PHE A 13 -19.07 -14.63 -11.12
N ARG A 14 -19.59 -13.56 -11.75
CA ARG A 14 -18.96 -12.88 -12.90
C ARG A 14 -17.61 -12.20 -12.60
N GLY A 15 -17.19 -12.12 -11.33
CA GLY A 15 -15.97 -11.41 -10.92
C GLY A 15 -14.81 -12.26 -10.37
N ILE A 16 -14.99 -13.58 -10.16
CA ILE A 16 -13.98 -14.40 -9.46
C ILE A 16 -12.82 -14.75 -10.40
N GLY A 17 -11.83 -13.85 -10.46
CA GLY A 17 -10.60 -14.11 -11.20
C GLY A 17 -9.69 -15.12 -10.50
N VAL A 18 -8.84 -15.81 -11.26
CA VAL A 18 -7.83 -16.79 -10.76
C VAL A 18 -7.03 -16.30 -9.54
N ARG A 19 -6.76 -14.99 -9.45
CA ARG A 19 -6.05 -14.39 -8.31
C ARG A 19 -6.87 -14.38 -7.01
N GLN A 20 -8.19 -14.23 -7.10
CA GLN A 20 -9.08 -14.24 -5.94
C GLN A 20 -9.22 -15.67 -5.41
N VAL A 21 -9.35 -16.65 -6.31
CA VAL A 21 -9.23 -18.07 -5.96
C VAL A 21 -7.91 -18.34 -5.25
N ARG A 22 -6.78 -17.93 -5.85
CA ARG A 22 -5.45 -18.10 -5.23
C ARG A 22 -5.34 -17.48 -3.84
N LEU A 23 -5.92 -16.29 -3.65
CA LEU A 23 -5.92 -15.58 -2.36
C LEU A 23 -6.77 -16.32 -1.32
N ILE A 24 -7.99 -16.73 -1.68
CA ILE A 24 -8.88 -17.48 -0.78
C ILE A 24 -8.21 -18.78 -0.36
N CYS A 25 -7.70 -19.56 -1.32
CA CYS A 25 -6.96 -20.78 -1.01
C CYS A 25 -5.74 -20.49 -0.12
N GLY A 26 -5.00 -19.42 -0.42
CA GLY A 26 -3.85 -19.00 0.39
C GLY A 26 -4.22 -18.61 1.82
N ILE A 27 -5.35 -17.94 2.04
CA ILE A 27 -5.85 -17.57 3.38
C ILE A 27 -6.24 -18.82 4.17
N ILE A 28 -6.90 -19.79 3.53
CA ILE A 28 -7.26 -21.07 4.17
C ILE A 28 -5.99 -21.80 4.63
N LEU A 29 -5.01 -21.94 3.74
CA LEU A 29 -3.72 -22.58 4.08
C LEU A 29 -2.94 -21.81 5.14
N PHE A 30 -2.94 -20.48 5.07
CA PHE A 30 -2.27 -19.65 6.07
C PHE A 30 -2.95 -19.76 7.44
N SER A 31 -4.27 -19.88 7.50
CA SER A 31 -5.02 -20.08 8.74
C SER A 31 -4.70 -21.44 9.38
N TYR A 32 -4.54 -22.47 8.55
CA TYR A 32 -4.03 -23.77 9.01
C TYR A 32 -2.63 -23.63 9.61
N LEU A 33 -1.70 -23.02 8.88
CA LEU A 33 -0.33 -22.82 9.35
C LEU A 33 -0.27 -22.00 10.64
N LEU A 34 -1.04 -20.90 10.72
CA LEU A 34 -1.12 -20.04 11.90
C LEU A 34 -1.58 -20.84 13.12
N SER A 35 -2.71 -21.53 13.04
CA SER A 35 -3.22 -22.34 14.16
C SER A 35 -2.30 -23.50 14.51
N HIS A 36 -1.63 -24.11 13.52
CA HIS A 36 -0.67 -25.19 13.74
C HIS A 36 0.60 -24.69 14.45
N PHE A 37 1.12 -23.51 14.08
CA PHE A 37 2.31 -22.93 14.70
C PHE A 37 2.03 -22.39 16.10
N LEU A 38 0.85 -21.80 16.32
CA LEU A 38 0.39 -21.45 17.65
C LEU A 38 0.28 -22.70 18.54
N ASN A 39 -0.14 -23.84 17.98
CA ASN A 39 -0.10 -25.10 18.71
C ASN A 39 1.32 -25.50 19.10
N HIS A 40 2.28 -25.48 18.16
CA HIS A 40 3.69 -25.76 18.47
C HIS A 40 4.25 -24.82 19.55
N ALA A 41 3.82 -23.56 19.57
CA ALA A 41 4.22 -22.61 20.60
C ALA A 41 3.75 -23.02 22.02
N LEU A 42 2.69 -23.82 22.16
CA LEU A 42 2.26 -24.38 23.45
C LEU A 42 3.31 -25.33 24.05
N GLY A 43 4.20 -25.89 23.23
CA GLY A 43 5.35 -26.67 23.71
C GLY A 43 6.32 -25.87 24.60
N ASN A 44 6.24 -24.53 24.58
CA ASN A 44 6.98 -23.69 25.53
C ASN A 44 6.39 -23.73 26.95
N ILE A 45 5.10 -24.10 27.10
CA ILE A 45 4.40 -24.21 28.37
C ILE A 45 4.61 -25.60 28.94
N SER A 46 4.11 -26.63 28.24
CA SER A 46 4.28 -28.03 28.63
C SER A 46 3.96 -29.00 27.47
N PRO A 47 4.46 -30.24 27.50
CA PRO A 47 4.06 -31.29 26.56
C PRO A 47 2.55 -31.60 26.59
N GLN A 48 1.89 -31.44 27.74
CA GLN A 48 0.45 -31.62 27.89
C GLN A 48 -0.32 -30.53 27.15
N ALA A 49 0.05 -29.26 27.30
CA ALA A 49 -0.60 -28.15 26.59
C ALA A 49 -0.48 -28.31 25.06
N LEU A 50 0.68 -28.78 24.58
CA LEU A 50 0.91 -29.10 23.17
C LEU A 50 -0.02 -30.21 22.66
N ALA A 51 -0.26 -31.24 23.48
CA ALA A 51 -1.15 -32.37 23.16
C ALA A 51 -2.64 -31.99 23.22
N GLU A 52 -3.06 -31.18 24.19
CA GLU A 52 -4.43 -30.69 24.28
C GLU A 52 -4.75 -29.74 23.14
N GLY A 53 -3.86 -28.80 22.84
CA GLY A 53 -4.05 -27.87 21.73
C GLY A 53 -4.19 -28.58 20.38
N VAL A 54 -3.45 -29.69 20.16
CA VAL A 54 -3.56 -30.43 18.90
C VAL A 54 -4.90 -31.11 18.74
N ALA A 55 -5.52 -31.55 19.85
CA ALA A 55 -6.84 -32.14 19.80
C ALA A 55 -7.87 -31.13 19.27
N TYR A 56 -7.85 -29.89 19.75
CA TYR A 56 -8.71 -28.82 19.22
C TYR A 56 -8.38 -28.45 17.77
N HIS A 57 -7.09 -28.34 17.45
CA HIS A 57 -6.64 -28.09 16.09
C HIS A 57 -7.15 -29.16 15.11
N MET A 58 -6.99 -30.44 15.46
CA MET A 58 -7.45 -31.56 14.66
C MET A 58 -8.98 -31.61 14.58
N ALA A 59 -9.69 -31.38 15.69
CA ALA A 59 -11.15 -31.38 15.69
C ALA A 59 -11.73 -30.39 14.67
N PHE A 60 -11.16 -29.18 14.58
CA PHE A 60 -11.59 -28.19 13.59
C PHE A 60 -11.16 -28.55 12.16
N TRP A 61 -9.87 -28.84 11.94
CA TRP A 61 -9.34 -29.02 10.57
C TRP A 61 -9.70 -30.38 9.95
N GLN A 62 -10.02 -31.38 10.76
CA GLN A 62 -10.48 -32.69 10.30
C GLN A 62 -12.00 -32.82 10.28
N PHE A 63 -12.75 -31.81 10.73
CA PHE A 63 -14.18 -31.76 10.51
C PHE A 63 -14.47 -31.84 8.99
N TRP A 64 -15.30 -32.79 8.57
CA TRP A 64 -15.39 -33.20 7.16
C TRP A 64 -15.56 -32.04 6.15
N PRO A 65 -16.48 -31.07 6.36
CA PRO A 65 -16.61 -29.91 5.47
C PRO A 65 -15.33 -29.05 5.40
N VAL A 66 -14.66 -28.84 6.54
CA VAL A 66 -13.43 -28.05 6.64
C VAL A 66 -12.27 -28.78 5.99
N ALA A 67 -12.16 -30.10 6.20
CA ALA A 67 -11.14 -30.93 5.59
C ALA A 67 -11.25 -30.93 4.06
N VAL A 68 -12.46 -31.11 3.51
CA VAL A 68 -12.70 -31.06 2.05
C VAL A 68 -12.27 -29.70 1.50
N LEU A 69 -12.68 -28.60 2.15
CA LEU A 69 -12.31 -27.26 1.76
C LEU A 69 -10.79 -27.03 1.82
N PHE A 70 -10.13 -27.50 2.88
CA PHE A 70 -8.70 -27.38 3.08
C PHE A 70 -7.91 -28.11 1.98
N TYR A 71 -8.23 -29.38 1.69
CA TYR A 71 -7.52 -30.13 0.66
C TYR A 71 -7.80 -29.60 -0.75
N ALA A 72 -9.02 -29.15 -1.04
CA ALA A 72 -9.33 -28.47 -2.30
C ALA A 72 -8.53 -27.17 -2.44
N ALA A 73 -8.40 -26.39 -1.36
CA ALA A 73 -7.58 -25.19 -1.33
C ALA A 73 -6.09 -25.49 -1.53
N ALA A 74 -5.57 -26.53 -0.89
CA ALA A 74 -4.17 -26.98 -1.03
C ALA A 74 -3.85 -27.35 -2.48
N LEU A 75 -4.66 -28.23 -3.09
CA LEU A 75 -4.48 -28.68 -4.47
C LEU A 75 -4.57 -27.51 -5.45
N THR A 76 -5.60 -26.67 -5.29
CA THR A 76 -5.81 -25.50 -6.16
C THR A 76 -4.67 -24.50 -6.02
N HIS A 77 -4.23 -24.19 -4.80
CA HIS A 77 -3.15 -23.24 -4.57
C HIS A 77 -1.82 -23.73 -5.17
N CYS A 78 -1.49 -25.02 -4.98
CA CYS A 78 -0.30 -25.64 -5.55
C CYS A 78 -0.35 -25.64 -7.08
N GLY A 79 -1.47 -26.07 -7.67
CA GLY A 79 -1.67 -26.05 -9.12
C GLY A 79 -1.56 -24.65 -9.72
N LEU A 80 -2.10 -23.63 -9.05
CA LEU A 80 -1.95 -22.23 -9.47
C LEU A 80 -0.50 -21.73 -9.35
N GLY A 81 0.30 -22.26 -8.42
CA GLY A 81 1.73 -22.01 -8.31
C GLY A 81 2.50 -22.57 -9.51
N VAL A 82 2.26 -23.83 -9.87
CA VAL A 82 2.85 -24.48 -11.06
C VAL A 82 2.41 -23.78 -12.34
N TRP A 83 1.13 -23.42 -12.47
CA TRP A 83 0.62 -22.64 -13.59
C TRP A 83 1.26 -21.25 -13.67
N ALA A 84 1.51 -20.61 -12.52
CA ALA A 84 2.23 -19.33 -12.48
C ALA A 84 3.68 -19.47 -12.97
N LEU A 85 4.37 -20.58 -12.66
CA LEU A 85 5.70 -20.89 -13.19
C LEU A 85 5.67 -21.01 -14.72
N TYR A 86 4.71 -21.74 -15.27
CA TYR A 86 4.52 -21.84 -16.73
C TYR A 86 4.22 -20.49 -17.37
N ARG A 87 3.27 -19.73 -16.81
CA ARG A 87 2.78 -18.49 -17.41
C ARG A 87 3.77 -17.33 -17.39
N ARG A 88 4.62 -17.22 -16.36
CA ARG A 88 5.54 -16.10 -16.24
C ARG A 88 6.59 -16.13 -17.36
N ARG A 89 6.59 -15.10 -18.20
CA ARG A 89 7.61 -14.93 -19.26
C ARG A 89 8.92 -14.41 -18.68
N GLN A 90 8.85 -13.45 -17.76
CA GLN A 90 10.00 -12.87 -17.06
C GLN A 90 9.71 -12.71 -15.57
N PHE A 91 10.78 -12.72 -14.78
CA PHE A 91 10.72 -12.34 -13.37
C PHE A 91 10.96 -10.83 -13.28
N SER A 92 10.10 -10.10 -12.55
CA SER A 92 10.29 -8.67 -12.33
C SER A 92 11.62 -8.43 -11.62
N ARG A 93 12.23 -7.24 -11.78
CA ARG A 93 13.39 -6.81 -10.99
C ARG A 93 13.16 -6.80 -9.48
N GLY A 94 11.90 -6.76 -9.02
CA GLY A 94 11.57 -6.89 -7.60
C GLY A 94 11.83 -8.31 -7.08
N THR A 95 12.57 -8.40 -5.97
CA THR A 95 13.01 -9.67 -5.37
C THR A 95 11.88 -10.51 -4.75
N MET A 96 10.78 -9.88 -4.34
CA MET A 96 9.72 -10.55 -3.57
C MET A 96 8.85 -11.54 -4.36
N GLU A 97 8.51 -11.25 -5.62
CA GLU A 97 7.65 -12.17 -6.39
C GLU A 97 8.35 -13.47 -6.83
N PRO A 98 9.60 -13.43 -7.33
CA PRO A 98 10.35 -14.65 -7.62
C PRO A 98 10.63 -15.45 -6.34
N LEU A 99 11.02 -14.77 -5.26
CA LEU A 99 11.23 -15.39 -3.96
C LEU A 99 9.97 -16.11 -3.47
N GLN A 100 8.80 -15.45 -3.50
CA GLN A 100 7.54 -16.08 -3.09
C GLN A 100 7.22 -17.33 -3.91
N LEU A 101 7.50 -17.32 -5.22
CA LEU A 101 7.25 -18.47 -6.08
C LEU A 101 8.18 -19.64 -5.74
N VAL A 102 9.47 -19.36 -5.54
CA VAL A 102 10.46 -20.39 -5.16
C VAL A 102 10.10 -21.00 -3.81
N LEU A 103 9.83 -20.18 -2.80
CA LEU A 103 9.38 -20.65 -1.48
C LEU A 103 8.08 -21.47 -1.61
N GLY A 104 7.11 -21.01 -2.41
CA GLY A 104 5.84 -21.72 -2.59
C GLY A 104 5.98 -23.08 -3.26
N LEU A 105 6.86 -23.20 -4.25
CA LEU A 105 7.10 -24.44 -4.98
C LEU A 105 7.99 -25.43 -4.21
N SER A 106 8.77 -24.98 -3.22
CA SER A 106 9.55 -25.88 -2.36
C SER A 106 8.73 -26.47 -1.21
N ILE A 107 7.66 -25.80 -0.75
CA ILE A 107 6.83 -26.28 0.37
C ILE A 107 6.37 -27.74 0.20
N PRO A 108 5.79 -28.18 -0.94
CA PRO A 108 5.36 -29.57 -1.09
C PRO A 108 6.50 -30.57 -0.87
N VAL A 109 7.71 -30.26 -1.35
CA VAL A 109 8.90 -31.12 -1.14
C VAL A 109 9.30 -31.16 0.33
N LEU A 110 9.27 -30.02 1.01
CA LEU A 110 9.71 -29.90 2.41
C LEU A 110 8.75 -30.59 3.39
N ILE A 111 7.44 -30.57 3.13
CA ILE A 111 6.43 -31.07 4.08
C ILE A 111 5.88 -32.47 3.75
N PHE A 112 6.10 -33.00 2.55
CA PHE A 112 5.43 -34.24 2.16
C PHE A 112 5.78 -35.44 3.05
N SER A 113 7.04 -35.57 3.47
CA SER A 113 7.47 -36.63 4.39
C SER A 113 6.72 -36.57 5.74
N HIS A 114 6.47 -35.35 6.23
CA HIS A 114 5.69 -35.11 7.44
C HIS A 114 4.21 -35.49 7.25
N ILE A 115 3.60 -35.05 6.15
CA ILE A 115 2.20 -35.36 5.83
C ILE A 115 2.00 -36.87 5.62
N ALA A 116 2.91 -37.53 4.89
CA ALA A 116 2.86 -38.96 4.64
C ALA A 116 2.99 -39.75 5.95
N GLY A 117 3.94 -39.35 6.81
CA GLY A 117 4.17 -39.99 8.10
C GLY A 117 2.98 -39.89 9.05
N VAL A 118 2.28 -38.76 9.10
CA VAL A 118 1.17 -38.53 10.03
C VAL A 118 -0.19 -38.87 9.41
N ARG A 119 -0.55 -38.24 8.30
CA ARG A 119 -1.91 -38.30 7.74
C ARG A 119 -2.13 -39.50 6.84
N LEU A 120 -1.17 -39.85 5.99
CA LEU A 120 -1.33 -40.98 5.08
C LEU A 120 -1.24 -42.31 5.83
N GLY A 121 -0.33 -42.41 6.82
CA GLY A 121 -0.27 -43.55 7.74
C GLY A 121 -1.59 -43.76 8.50
N GLN A 122 -2.20 -42.68 9.01
CA GLN A 122 -3.53 -42.75 9.64
C GLN A 122 -4.62 -43.19 8.65
N ALA A 123 -4.65 -42.61 7.45
CA ALA A 123 -5.72 -42.85 6.49
C ALA A 123 -5.68 -44.24 5.85
N LEU A 124 -4.48 -44.79 5.60
CA LEU A 124 -4.31 -46.11 4.97
C LEU A 124 -4.28 -47.25 5.98
N TYR A 125 -3.70 -47.03 7.15
CA TYR A 125 -3.36 -48.10 8.09
C TYR A 125 -3.89 -47.86 9.52
N GLY A 126 -4.61 -46.76 9.75
CA GLY A 126 -5.14 -46.45 11.09
C GLY A 126 -4.07 -46.08 12.13
N GLN A 127 -2.85 -45.73 11.69
CA GLN A 127 -1.76 -45.37 12.61
C GLN A 127 -2.09 -44.10 13.41
N GLU A 128 -1.90 -44.15 14.72
CA GLU A 128 -2.17 -43.04 15.63
C GLU A 128 -0.88 -42.30 16.02
N LYS A 129 -0.34 -41.51 15.08
CA LYS A 129 0.86 -40.70 15.31
C LYS A 129 0.49 -39.33 15.88
N LEU A 130 0.71 -39.14 17.17
CA LEU A 130 0.56 -37.87 17.88
C LEU A 130 1.94 -37.24 18.17
N TYR A 131 1.96 -36.14 18.90
CA TYR A 131 3.18 -35.39 19.22
C TYR A 131 4.33 -36.25 19.79
N PRO A 132 4.11 -37.17 20.75
CA PRO A 132 5.18 -38.00 21.29
C PRO A 132 5.93 -38.81 20.21
N GLN A 133 5.19 -39.46 19.32
CA GLN A 133 5.76 -40.29 18.24
C GLN A 133 6.43 -39.43 17.17
N VAL A 134 5.77 -38.34 16.78
CA VAL A 134 6.29 -37.45 15.74
C VAL A 134 7.59 -36.81 16.20
N LEU A 135 7.62 -36.23 17.40
CA LEU A 135 8.83 -35.61 17.96
C LEU A 135 9.95 -36.63 18.17
N TYR A 136 9.63 -37.82 18.68
CA TYR A 136 10.60 -38.90 18.79
C TYR A 136 11.21 -39.24 17.43
N SER A 137 10.40 -39.42 16.39
CA SER A 137 10.88 -39.78 15.03
C SER A 137 11.81 -38.73 14.39
N TYR A 138 11.68 -37.46 14.78
CA TYR A 138 12.55 -36.38 14.32
C TYR A 138 13.87 -36.34 15.10
N TRP A 139 13.82 -36.54 16.42
CA TRP A 139 14.98 -36.38 17.30
C TRP A 139 15.79 -37.64 17.54
N SER A 140 15.19 -38.82 17.41
CA SER A 140 15.90 -40.11 17.42
C SER A 140 16.52 -40.45 16.06
N GLY A 141 16.06 -39.78 15.00
CA GLY A 141 16.57 -39.96 13.64
C GLY A 141 17.76 -39.06 13.31
N PRO A 142 18.18 -39.04 12.04
CA PRO A 142 19.26 -38.15 11.59
C PRO A 142 18.94 -36.67 11.84
N SER A 143 19.93 -35.91 12.31
CA SER A 143 19.79 -34.50 12.68
C SER A 143 19.28 -33.59 11.55
N TRP A 144 19.49 -33.96 10.28
CA TRP A 144 18.95 -33.22 9.14
C TRP A 144 17.43 -33.16 9.13
N ARG A 145 16.72 -34.13 9.72
CA ARG A 145 15.24 -34.13 9.76
C ARG A 145 14.68 -32.95 10.56
N VAL A 146 15.37 -32.58 11.64
CA VAL A 146 15.06 -31.40 12.45
C VAL A 146 15.25 -30.14 11.63
N TRP A 147 16.41 -30.01 10.98
CA TRP A 147 16.71 -28.85 10.13
C TRP A 147 15.75 -28.74 8.94
N LEU A 148 15.38 -29.86 8.33
CA LEU A 148 14.37 -29.90 7.27
C LEU A 148 13.02 -29.39 7.76
N MET A 149 12.56 -29.82 8.94
CA MET A 149 11.30 -29.35 9.50
C MET A 149 11.34 -27.87 9.89
N SER A 150 12.45 -27.39 10.47
CA SER A 150 12.66 -25.97 10.74
C SER A 150 12.65 -25.14 9.45
N ALA A 151 13.28 -25.64 8.38
CA ALA A 151 13.26 -24.99 7.07
C ALA A 151 11.85 -25.00 6.46
N ALA A 152 11.10 -26.10 6.61
CA ALA A 152 9.71 -26.20 6.15
C ALA A 152 8.81 -25.17 6.83
N LEU A 153 8.95 -25.03 8.16
CA LEU A 153 8.23 -24.04 8.96
C LEU A 153 8.53 -22.62 8.48
N LEU A 154 9.81 -22.24 8.43
CA LEU A 154 10.22 -20.89 8.03
C LEU A 154 9.86 -20.57 6.58
N THR A 155 10.03 -21.52 5.67
CA THR A 155 9.67 -21.37 4.25
C THR A 155 8.18 -21.14 4.07
N SER A 156 7.34 -21.98 4.71
CA SER A 156 5.88 -21.89 4.63
C SER A 156 5.35 -20.59 5.22
N TRP A 157 5.89 -20.18 6.39
CA TRP A 157 5.55 -18.93 7.04
C TRP A 157 5.88 -17.72 6.17
N THR A 158 7.14 -17.65 5.70
CA THR A 158 7.65 -16.54 4.91
C THR A 158 6.88 -16.41 3.60
N HIS A 159 6.60 -17.51 2.92
CA HIS A 159 5.76 -17.54 1.72
C HIS A 159 4.37 -16.92 1.96
N GLY A 160 3.72 -17.31 3.06
CA GLY A 160 2.43 -16.81 3.49
C GLY A 160 2.45 -15.31 3.82
N CYS A 161 3.43 -14.88 4.62
CA CYS A 161 3.63 -13.48 5.02
C CYS A 161 3.87 -12.56 3.82
N ILE A 162 4.69 -12.97 2.84
CA ILE A 162 4.87 -12.22 1.59
C ILE A 162 3.53 -12.07 0.85
N GLY A 163 2.73 -13.15 0.81
CA GLY A 163 1.41 -13.14 0.18
C GLY A 163 0.44 -12.16 0.82
N LEU A 164 0.34 -12.19 2.15
CA LEU A 164 -0.49 -11.27 2.93
C LEU A 164 -0.02 -9.83 2.81
N HIS A 165 1.28 -9.58 2.96
CA HIS A 165 1.86 -8.24 2.79
C HIS A 165 1.51 -7.64 1.42
N MET A 166 1.70 -8.40 0.34
CA MET A 166 1.40 -7.95 -1.02
C MET A 166 -0.08 -7.70 -1.28
N TRP A 167 -0.96 -8.29 -0.48
CA TRP A 167 -2.41 -8.06 -0.53
C TRP A 167 -2.83 -6.87 0.34
N LEU A 168 -2.36 -6.81 1.58
CA LEU A 168 -2.79 -5.84 2.60
C LEU A 168 -2.13 -4.47 2.43
N ARG A 169 -0.92 -4.36 1.85
CA ARG A 169 -0.20 -3.08 1.71
C ARG A 169 -0.92 -1.96 0.96
N LEU A 170 -1.99 -2.29 0.25
CA LEU A 170 -2.83 -1.34 -0.50
C LEU A 170 -4.09 -0.94 0.28
N LYS A 171 -4.27 -1.43 1.51
CA LYS A 171 -5.43 -1.13 2.36
C LYS A 171 -5.11 0.04 3.30
N PRO A 172 -6.03 0.99 3.52
CA PRO A 172 -5.79 2.17 4.35
C PRO A 172 -5.30 1.83 5.77
N PHE A 173 -5.91 0.82 6.40
CA PHE A 173 -5.56 0.38 7.75
C PHE A 173 -4.16 -0.27 7.86
N TYR A 174 -3.55 -0.68 6.74
CA TYR A 174 -2.31 -1.46 6.79
C TYR A 174 -1.15 -0.67 7.42
N LYS A 175 -1.08 0.65 7.24
CA LYS A 175 -0.02 1.48 7.83
C LYS A 175 -0.04 1.41 9.36
N GLN A 176 -1.22 1.40 9.96
CA GLN A 176 -1.41 1.28 11.41
C GLN A 176 -1.20 -0.18 11.89
N ALA A 177 -1.65 -1.16 11.11
CA ALA A 177 -1.52 -2.57 11.46
C ALA A 177 -0.12 -3.16 11.20
N ALA A 178 0.69 -2.55 10.33
CA ALA A 178 1.96 -3.10 9.88
C ALA A 178 2.96 -3.44 11.01
N PRO A 179 3.15 -2.60 12.05
CA PRO A 179 4.04 -2.94 13.17
C PRO A 179 3.59 -4.20 13.92
N TRP A 180 2.29 -4.32 14.20
CA TRP A 180 1.70 -5.48 14.88
C TRP A 180 1.77 -6.76 14.04
N LEU A 181 1.52 -6.64 12.74
CA LEU A 181 1.64 -7.75 11.80
C LEU A 181 3.10 -8.19 11.65
N LEU A 182 4.06 -7.25 11.65
CA LEU A 182 5.48 -7.57 11.61
C LEU A 182 5.93 -8.26 12.91
N ALA A 183 5.52 -7.74 14.07
CA ALA A 183 5.79 -8.38 15.36
C ALA A 183 5.26 -9.82 15.39
N SER A 184 4.01 -10.02 14.94
CA SER A 184 3.41 -11.35 14.83
C SER A 184 4.16 -12.26 13.84
N ALA A 185 4.58 -11.71 12.70
CA ALA A 185 5.33 -12.44 11.68
C ALA A 185 6.71 -12.91 12.16
N VAL A 186 7.29 -12.27 13.17
CA VAL A 186 8.57 -12.68 13.77
C VAL A 186 8.35 -13.58 15.00
N LEU A 187 7.43 -13.21 15.88
CA LEU A 187 7.23 -13.91 17.16
C LEU A 187 6.64 -15.31 17.00
N ILE A 188 5.64 -15.48 16.13
CA ILE A 188 4.97 -16.78 15.97
C ILE A 188 5.93 -17.89 15.52
N PRO A 189 6.72 -17.75 14.44
CA PRO A 189 7.65 -18.81 14.04
C PRO A 189 8.77 -19.02 15.06
N ALA A 190 9.21 -17.97 15.76
CA ALA A 190 10.22 -18.10 16.82
C ALA A 190 9.71 -18.93 18.00
N LEU A 191 8.50 -18.64 18.48
CA LEU A 191 7.86 -19.39 19.56
C LEU A 191 7.54 -20.84 19.13
N ALA A 192 7.08 -21.03 17.89
CA ALA A 192 6.82 -22.37 17.36
C ALA A 192 8.10 -23.23 17.26
N LEU A 193 9.22 -22.65 16.80
CA LEU A 193 10.51 -23.34 16.75
C LEU A 193 11.04 -23.67 18.16
N LEU A 194 10.90 -22.75 19.11
CA LEU A 194 11.32 -22.99 20.50
C LEU A 194 10.48 -24.09 21.15
N GLY A 195 9.16 -24.09 20.90
CA GLY A 195 8.26 -25.13 21.40
C GLY A 195 8.53 -26.49 20.78
N PHE A 196 8.83 -26.55 19.47
CA PHE A 196 9.27 -27.76 18.79
C PHE A 196 10.59 -28.31 19.35
N TYR A 197 11.56 -27.42 19.61
CA TYR A 197 12.85 -27.78 20.20
C TYR A 197 12.70 -28.30 21.63
N ARG A 198 11.96 -27.57 22.49
CA ARG A 198 11.71 -27.95 23.88
C ARG A 198 10.95 -29.26 23.97
N GLY A 199 9.83 -29.38 23.27
CA GLY A 199 9.03 -30.61 23.25
C GLY A 199 9.83 -31.81 22.75
N GLY A 200 10.70 -31.60 21.76
CA GLY A 200 11.65 -32.60 21.29
C GLY A 200 12.60 -33.11 22.36
N ARG A 201 13.24 -32.19 23.07
CA ARG A 201 14.12 -32.53 24.21
C ARG A 201 13.38 -33.26 25.32
N ASP A 202 12.18 -32.80 25.66
CA ASP A 202 11.37 -33.41 26.71
C ASP A 202 11.00 -34.86 26.35
N VAL A 203 10.57 -35.09 25.10
CA VAL A 203 10.30 -36.44 24.58
C VAL A 203 11.55 -37.32 24.63
N MET A 204 12.71 -36.81 24.22
CA MET A 204 13.95 -37.57 24.28
C MET A 204 14.33 -37.97 25.71
N ALA A 205 14.12 -37.07 26.69
CA ALA A 205 14.39 -37.34 28.10
C ALA A 205 13.50 -38.47 28.65
N VAL A 206 12.20 -38.45 28.36
CA VAL A 206 11.27 -39.49 28.86
C VAL A 206 11.35 -40.81 28.08
N SER A 207 11.80 -40.76 26.81
CA SER A 207 11.95 -41.94 25.95
C SER A 207 13.04 -42.92 26.38
N ALA A 208 13.87 -42.55 27.36
CA ALA A 208 14.82 -43.47 27.98
C ALA A 208 14.13 -44.57 28.81
N THR A 209 12.89 -44.32 29.27
CA THR A 209 12.14 -45.29 30.07
C THR A 209 11.51 -46.38 29.20
N ILE A 210 11.56 -47.63 29.68
CA ILE A 210 10.95 -48.78 28.99
C ILE A 210 9.44 -48.60 28.88
N GLN A 211 8.80 -48.11 29.95
CA GLN A 211 7.37 -47.86 30.00
C GLN A 211 6.91 -46.90 28.89
N TRP A 212 7.58 -45.75 28.76
CA TRP A 212 7.22 -44.78 27.72
C TRP A 212 7.33 -45.37 26.31
N ARG A 213 8.37 -46.18 26.04
CA ARG A 213 8.54 -46.84 24.75
C ARG A 213 7.43 -47.86 24.48
N ALA A 214 7.04 -48.66 25.48
CA ALA A 214 5.95 -49.62 25.34
C ALA A 214 4.61 -48.92 25.02
N GLU A 215 4.33 -47.80 25.69
CA GLU A 215 3.12 -47.02 25.48
C GLU A 215 3.12 -46.29 24.12
N ASN A 216 4.24 -45.65 23.76
CA ASN A 216 4.27 -44.70 22.63
C ASN A 216 4.77 -45.30 21.32
N LEU A 217 5.52 -46.40 21.34
CA LEU A 217 6.11 -47.02 20.14
C LEU A 217 5.42 -48.34 19.74
N SER A 218 4.21 -48.60 20.26
CA SER A 218 3.39 -49.74 19.86
C SER A 218 3.12 -49.80 18.35
N LEU A 219 2.80 -50.99 17.82
CA LEU A 219 2.47 -51.17 16.40
C LEU A 219 1.29 -50.29 15.94
N ARG A 220 0.33 -50.02 16.82
CA ARG A 220 -0.79 -49.08 16.56
C ARG A 220 -0.29 -47.66 16.27
N HIS A 221 0.80 -47.26 16.91
CA HIS A 221 1.37 -45.92 16.80
C HIS A 221 2.40 -45.81 15.67
N THR A 222 3.27 -46.82 15.49
CA THR A 222 4.41 -46.73 14.56
C THR A 222 4.17 -47.44 13.24
N GLY A 223 3.25 -48.41 13.19
CA GLY A 223 3.02 -49.30 12.07
C GLY A 223 4.00 -50.47 12.01
N ILE A 224 3.75 -51.41 11.10
CA ILE A 224 4.69 -52.50 10.79
C ILE A 224 5.65 -52.11 9.65
N ALA A 225 6.76 -52.84 9.53
CA ALA A 225 7.81 -52.54 8.53
C ALA A 225 7.29 -52.53 7.07
N SER A 226 6.35 -53.42 6.73
CA SER A 226 5.74 -53.47 5.40
C SER A 226 4.88 -52.23 5.10
N GLU A 227 4.11 -51.74 6.07
CA GLU A 227 3.34 -50.50 5.93
C GLU A 227 4.28 -49.30 5.73
N GLN A 228 5.34 -49.23 6.52
CA GLN A 228 6.34 -48.17 6.40
C GLN A 228 7.03 -48.19 5.03
N ALA A 229 7.35 -49.37 4.50
CA ALA A 229 7.93 -49.52 3.16
C ALA A 229 7.00 -49.01 2.05
N VAL A 230 5.68 -49.23 2.18
CA VAL A 230 4.69 -48.67 1.24
C VAL A 230 4.62 -47.15 1.35
N LEU A 231 4.61 -46.59 2.57
CA LEU A 231 4.63 -45.14 2.77
C LEU A 231 5.89 -44.51 2.17
N ASP A 232 7.05 -45.14 2.33
CA ASP A 232 8.31 -44.68 1.76
C ASP A 232 8.30 -44.74 0.22
N THR A 233 7.68 -45.78 -0.36
CA THR A 233 7.49 -45.90 -1.81
C THR A 233 6.60 -44.78 -2.36
N ILE A 234 5.50 -44.47 -1.68
CA ILE A 234 4.62 -43.35 -2.05
C ILE A 234 5.37 -42.02 -1.94
N MET A 235 6.17 -41.83 -0.89
CA MET A 235 6.98 -40.63 -0.70
C MET A 235 8.01 -40.42 -1.81
N ASN A 236 8.75 -41.46 -2.17
CA ASN A 236 9.71 -41.38 -3.27
C ASN A 236 9.02 -41.13 -4.62
N GLY A 237 7.91 -41.83 -4.88
CA GLY A 237 7.11 -41.62 -6.08
C GLY A 237 6.56 -40.19 -6.19
N PHE A 238 6.06 -39.63 -5.09
CA PHE A 238 5.61 -38.24 -5.04
C PHE A 238 6.74 -37.26 -5.35
N LEU A 239 7.91 -37.43 -4.72
CA LEU A 239 9.05 -36.55 -4.93
C LEU A 239 9.51 -36.54 -6.40
N ILE A 240 9.68 -37.73 -6.98
CA ILE A 240 10.08 -37.89 -8.39
C ILE A 240 9.01 -37.29 -9.31
N GLY A 241 7.73 -37.60 -9.07
CA GLY A 241 6.62 -37.08 -9.87
C GLY A 241 6.50 -35.56 -9.81
N TYR A 242 6.66 -34.97 -8.63
CA TYR A 242 6.59 -33.52 -8.44
C TYR A 242 7.77 -32.80 -9.11
N LEU A 243 9.00 -33.29 -8.93
CA LEU A 243 10.18 -32.74 -9.61
C LEU A 243 10.08 -32.90 -11.14
N GLY A 244 9.59 -34.05 -11.61
CA GLY A 244 9.31 -34.30 -13.02
C GLY A 244 8.29 -33.31 -13.60
N LEU A 245 7.19 -33.05 -12.89
CA LEU A 245 6.20 -32.05 -13.26
C LEU A 245 6.82 -30.65 -13.40
N LEU A 246 7.64 -30.22 -12.43
CA LEU A 246 8.34 -28.94 -12.51
C LEU A 246 9.29 -28.89 -13.71
N GLY A 247 10.02 -29.97 -13.97
CA GLY A 247 10.89 -30.11 -15.14
C GLY A 247 10.12 -29.97 -16.46
N ILE A 248 9.01 -30.69 -16.62
CA ILE A 248 8.13 -30.61 -17.80
C ILE A 248 7.64 -29.17 -18.01
N VAL A 249 7.21 -28.50 -16.94
CA VAL A 249 6.73 -27.11 -17.01
C VAL A 249 7.83 -26.14 -17.44
N LEU A 250 9.07 -26.34 -16.98
CA LEU A 250 10.22 -25.54 -17.40
C LEU A 250 10.57 -25.78 -18.88
N VAL A 251 10.53 -27.03 -19.36
CA VAL A 251 10.72 -27.37 -20.77
C VAL A 251 9.61 -26.74 -21.63
N ALA A 252 8.34 -26.91 -21.24
CA ALA A 252 7.20 -26.33 -21.94
C ALA A 252 7.29 -24.79 -22.00
N ARG A 253 7.78 -24.15 -20.93
CA ARG A 253 8.06 -22.71 -20.92
C ARG A 253 9.15 -22.33 -21.91
N GLY A 254 10.22 -23.11 -22.01
CA GLY A 254 11.30 -22.93 -22.99
C GLY A 254 10.81 -23.05 -24.43
N VAL A 255 10.06 -24.10 -24.74
CA VAL A 255 9.45 -24.33 -26.07
C VAL A 255 8.52 -23.17 -26.45
N ARG A 256 7.66 -22.72 -25.54
CA ARG A 256 6.80 -21.56 -25.79
C ARG A 256 7.61 -20.29 -26.08
N ALA A 257 8.67 -20.04 -25.32
CA ALA A 257 9.51 -18.86 -25.54
C ALA A 257 10.21 -18.89 -26.91
N LEU A 258 10.58 -20.07 -27.41
CA LEU A 258 11.11 -20.24 -28.77
C LEU A 258 10.03 -20.01 -29.84
N ASN A 259 8.83 -20.56 -29.65
CA ASN A 259 7.71 -20.36 -30.58
C ASN A 259 7.26 -18.90 -30.65
N GLU A 260 7.23 -18.19 -29.51
CA GLU A 260 6.89 -16.76 -29.46
C GLU A 260 7.88 -15.90 -30.27
N ARG A 261 9.16 -16.29 -30.37
CA ARG A 261 10.14 -15.60 -31.23
C ARG A 261 9.90 -15.86 -32.72
N ARG A 262 9.27 -16.98 -33.07
CA ARG A 262 8.93 -17.35 -34.46
C ARG A 262 7.57 -16.77 -34.90
N GLY A 263 6.67 -16.46 -33.98
CA GLY A 263 5.29 -16.01 -34.22
C GLY A 263 5.08 -14.54 -34.62
N GLY A 264 6.13 -13.85 -35.08
CA GLY A 264 6.05 -12.45 -35.53
C GLY A 264 6.42 -11.42 -34.45
N MET A 265 6.91 -10.27 -34.92
CA MET A 265 7.41 -9.17 -34.10
C MET A 265 6.57 -7.91 -34.35
N VAL A 266 6.42 -7.07 -33.32
CA VAL A 266 5.80 -5.74 -33.40
C VAL A 266 6.76 -4.68 -32.91
N THR A 267 6.68 -3.50 -33.51
CA THR A 267 7.46 -2.31 -33.17
C THR A 267 6.62 -1.42 -32.28
N LEU A 268 7.19 -1.02 -31.13
CA LEU A 268 6.58 -0.05 -30.22
C LEU A 268 7.38 1.25 -30.26
N SER A 269 6.70 2.34 -30.60
CA SER A 269 7.28 3.67 -30.74
C SER A 269 6.82 4.57 -29.60
N TYR A 270 7.78 5.10 -28.84
CA TYR A 270 7.55 5.96 -27.69
C TYR A 270 7.63 7.43 -28.10
N ASN A 271 7.03 8.30 -27.30
CA ASN A 271 7.00 9.75 -27.53
C ASN A 271 8.36 10.45 -27.52
N ASN A 272 9.40 9.82 -26.95
CA ASN A 272 10.77 10.34 -26.93
C ASN A 272 11.61 9.90 -28.14
N GLY A 273 10.97 9.36 -29.19
CA GLY A 273 11.65 8.84 -30.39
C GLY A 273 12.28 7.45 -30.21
N ARG A 274 12.23 6.86 -29.01
CA ARG A 274 12.73 5.51 -28.78
C ARG A 274 11.79 4.48 -29.42
N THR A 275 12.35 3.52 -30.14
CA THR A 275 11.61 2.39 -30.73
C THR A 275 12.15 1.07 -30.21
N ILE A 276 11.28 0.13 -29.87
CA ILE A 276 11.67 -1.23 -29.47
C ILE A 276 10.91 -2.26 -30.30
N ARG A 277 11.57 -3.34 -30.68
CA ARG A 277 10.95 -4.45 -31.41
C ARG A 277 10.79 -5.66 -30.49
N VAL A 278 9.57 -6.15 -30.34
CA VAL A 278 9.23 -7.22 -29.38
C VAL A 278 8.35 -8.29 -30.03
N PRO A 279 8.43 -9.55 -29.58
CA PRO A 279 7.55 -10.60 -30.08
C PRO A 279 6.08 -10.31 -29.73
N LYS A 280 5.16 -10.74 -30.61
CA LYS A 280 3.72 -10.58 -30.41
C LYS A 280 3.25 -11.21 -29.08
N GLY A 281 2.24 -10.59 -28.47
CA GLY A 281 1.58 -11.06 -27.25
C GLY A 281 2.17 -10.57 -25.92
N LEU A 282 3.24 -9.78 -25.93
CA LEU A 282 3.65 -8.99 -24.76
C LEU A 282 2.71 -7.80 -24.59
N SER A 283 2.40 -7.45 -23.33
CA SER A 283 1.77 -6.16 -23.07
C SER A 283 2.77 -5.03 -23.27
N VAL A 284 2.27 -3.81 -23.52
CA VAL A 284 3.13 -2.63 -23.69
C VAL A 284 4.04 -2.43 -22.47
N LEU A 285 3.53 -2.61 -21.25
CA LEU A 285 4.32 -2.49 -20.02
C LEU A 285 5.41 -3.57 -19.93
N GLU A 286 5.10 -4.82 -20.27
CA GLU A 286 6.09 -5.91 -20.28
C GLU A 286 7.18 -5.63 -21.33
N ALA A 287 6.80 -5.12 -22.50
CA ALA A 287 7.73 -4.73 -23.54
C ALA A 287 8.64 -3.57 -23.10
N SER A 288 8.09 -2.55 -22.43
CA SER A 288 8.85 -1.45 -21.83
C SER A 288 9.86 -1.97 -20.82
N GLN A 289 9.41 -2.76 -19.85
CA GLN A 289 10.26 -3.31 -18.78
C GLN A 289 11.38 -4.20 -19.32
N ARG A 290 11.07 -5.06 -20.31
CA ARG A 290 12.04 -5.96 -20.96
C ARG A 290 13.17 -5.21 -21.65
N ASN A 291 12.89 -4.02 -22.18
CA ASN A 291 13.85 -3.22 -22.93
C ASN A 291 14.38 -2.04 -22.10
N ASN A 292 14.24 -2.05 -20.78
CA ASN A 292 14.69 -0.97 -19.91
C ASN A 292 14.13 0.40 -20.33
N VAL A 293 12.86 0.44 -20.74
CA VAL A 293 12.12 1.68 -20.93
C VAL A 293 11.35 1.95 -19.63
N PRO A 294 11.66 3.03 -18.90
CA PRO A 294 10.91 3.41 -17.72
C PRO A 294 9.42 3.58 -18.04
N HIS A 295 8.55 3.03 -17.19
CA HIS A 295 7.10 3.09 -17.38
C HIS A 295 6.40 3.08 -16.02
N ALA A 296 5.57 4.09 -15.74
CA ALA A 296 4.88 4.21 -14.45
C ALA A 296 3.92 3.02 -14.21
N SER A 297 4.03 2.34 -13.06
CA SER A 297 3.15 1.22 -12.72
C SER A 297 3.06 0.94 -11.22
N THR A 298 2.27 1.74 -10.47
CA THR A 298 2.14 1.61 -9.00
C THR A 298 1.63 0.24 -8.57
N CYS A 299 0.69 -0.35 -9.33
CA CYS A 299 0.19 -1.69 -9.05
C CYS A 299 1.07 -2.83 -9.60
N GLY A 300 2.21 -2.52 -10.25
CA GLY A 300 3.08 -3.51 -10.89
C GLY A 300 2.44 -4.22 -12.09
N GLY A 301 1.61 -3.51 -12.87
CA GLY A 301 1.03 -4.04 -14.11
C GLY A 301 -0.20 -4.93 -13.95
N ARG A 302 -0.98 -4.73 -12.88
CA ARG A 302 -2.08 -5.63 -12.48
C ARG A 302 -3.49 -5.06 -12.73
N ALA A 303 -3.60 -3.94 -13.46
CA ALA A 303 -4.84 -3.19 -13.67
C ALA A 303 -5.61 -2.91 -12.35
N ARG A 304 -4.89 -2.40 -11.34
CA ARG A 304 -5.47 -1.93 -10.06
C ARG A 304 -5.21 -0.45 -9.79
N CYS A 305 -4.55 0.21 -10.73
CA CYS A 305 -4.32 1.64 -10.74
C CYS A 305 -4.36 2.09 -12.19
N SER A 306 -4.47 3.40 -12.38
CA SER A 306 -4.52 4.05 -13.69
C SER A 306 -3.16 4.66 -14.10
N THR A 307 -2.07 4.33 -13.40
CA THR A 307 -0.77 5.00 -13.59
C THR A 307 -0.02 4.56 -14.84
N CYS A 308 -0.24 3.33 -15.35
CA CYS A 308 0.41 2.85 -16.58
C CYS A 308 -0.38 3.24 -17.84
N ARG A 309 -1.15 4.32 -17.79
CA ARG A 309 -1.97 4.77 -18.90
C ARG A 309 -1.08 5.27 -20.04
N ILE A 310 -1.46 4.87 -21.25
CA ILE A 310 -0.88 5.36 -22.49
C ILE A 310 -1.99 5.93 -23.36
N ARG A 311 -1.66 6.89 -24.21
CA ARG A 311 -2.52 7.35 -25.30
C ARG A 311 -1.92 6.88 -26.62
N VAL A 312 -2.63 5.99 -27.31
CA VAL A 312 -2.24 5.49 -28.64
C VAL A 312 -2.37 6.62 -29.66
N ILE A 313 -1.40 6.71 -30.57
CA ILE A 313 -1.35 7.69 -31.65
C ILE A 313 -1.68 6.95 -32.96
N GLY A 314 -2.64 7.46 -33.72
CA GLY A 314 -3.07 6.88 -34.99
C GLY A 314 -4.36 6.09 -34.89
N ASP A 315 -4.54 5.12 -35.79
CA ASP A 315 -5.76 4.31 -35.84
C ASP A 315 -5.89 3.38 -34.62
N THR A 316 -7.07 3.39 -34.01
CA THR A 316 -7.41 2.58 -32.83
C THR A 316 -8.32 1.40 -33.18
N SER A 317 -8.79 1.30 -34.42
CA SER A 317 -9.73 0.27 -34.88
C SER A 317 -9.15 -1.15 -34.76
N GLY A 318 -7.84 -1.30 -34.97
CA GLY A 318 -7.11 -2.56 -34.85
C GLY A 318 -6.73 -2.96 -33.43
N LEU A 319 -7.03 -2.13 -32.42
CA LEU A 319 -6.65 -2.45 -31.03
C LEU A 319 -7.53 -3.57 -30.47
N PRO A 320 -6.95 -4.53 -29.72
CA PRO A 320 -7.75 -5.56 -29.06
C PRO A 320 -8.69 -4.94 -28.02
N LYS A 321 -9.90 -5.49 -27.90
CA LYS A 321 -10.90 -5.02 -26.93
C LYS A 321 -10.33 -4.97 -25.50
N PRO A 322 -10.66 -3.93 -24.69
CA PRO A 322 -10.25 -3.87 -23.30
C PRO A 322 -10.68 -5.10 -22.51
N SER A 323 -9.78 -5.62 -21.69
CA SER A 323 -10.18 -6.66 -20.73
C SER A 323 -11.19 -6.09 -19.71
N VAL A 324 -12.00 -6.93 -19.08
CA VAL A 324 -12.99 -6.51 -18.06
C VAL A 324 -12.37 -5.59 -16.99
N ARG A 325 -11.14 -5.89 -16.55
CA ARG A 325 -10.44 -5.07 -15.55
C ARG A 325 -9.91 -3.76 -16.10
N GLU A 326 -9.48 -3.76 -17.36
CA GLU A 326 -9.05 -2.53 -18.04
C GLU A 326 -10.22 -1.58 -18.18
N ALA A 327 -11.35 -2.07 -18.70
CA ALA A 327 -12.58 -1.31 -18.84
C ALA A 327 -13.02 -0.70 -17.50
N PHE A 328 -13.09 -1.52 -16.44
CA PHE A 328 -13.45 -1.05 -15.10
C PHE A 328 -12.53 0.09 -14.60
N VAL A 329 -11.21 -0.03 -14.75
CA VAL A 329 -10.29 1.02 -14.29
C VAL A 329 -10.38 2.28 -15.16
N LEU A 330 -10.56 2.14 -16.47
CA LEU A 330 -10.70 3.28 -17.39
C LEU A 330 -12.00 4.05 -17.13
N GLU A 331 -13.10 3.33 -16.88
CA GLU A 331 -14.40 3.91 -16.50
C GLU A 331 -14.30 4.73 -15.21
N GLN A 332 -13.65 4.19 -14.18
CA GLN A 332 -13.46 4.87 -12.89
C GLN A 332 -12.64 6.17 -12.97
N VAL A 333 -11.80 6.33 -14.00
CA VAL A 333 -11.01 7.55 -14.21
C VAL A 333 -11.56 8.44 -15.32
N GLY A 334 -12.79 8.18 -15.78
CA GLY A 334 -13.46 8.97 -16.83
C GLY A 334 -12.77 8.88 -18.20
N ALA A 335 -11.97 7.85 -18.46
CA ALA A 335 -11.28 7.67 -19.74
C ALA A 335 -12.16 6.89 -20.73
N ALA A 336 -13.13 7.58 -21.34
CA ALA A 336 -14.01 7.01 -22.37
C ALA A 336 -13.37 6.93 -23.78
N ASP A 337 -12.28 7.66 -23.98
CA ASP A 337 -11.53 7.73 -25.25
C ASP A 337 -10.84 6.37 -25.55
N PRO A 338 -11.15 5.70 -26.68
CA PRO A 338 -10.59 4.40 -27.03
C PRO A 338 -9.06 4.42 -27.27
N SER A 339 -8.49 5.61 -27.51
CA SER A 339 -7.03 5.78 -27.61
C SER A 339 -6.32 5.63 -26.26
N ILE A 340 -7.04 5.81 -25.14
CA ILE A 340 -6.47 5.69 -23.80
C ILE A 340 -6.56 4.25 -23.32
N ARG A 341 -5.40 3.62 -23.12
CA ARG A 341 -5.30 2.21 -22.73
C ARG A 341 -4.39 2.03 -21.52
N LEU A 342 -4.56 0.93 -20.80
CA LEU A 342 -3.59 0.54 -19.77
C LEU A 342 -2.46 -0.24 -20.44
N ALA A 343 -1.23 0.27 -20.41
CA ALA A 343 -0.07 -0.41 -20.97
C ALA A 343 0.14 -1.82 -20.41
N CYS A 344 -0.29 -2.08 -19.17
CA CYS A 344 -0.20 -3.41 -18.57
C CYS A 344 -1.21 -4.43 -19.09
N GLN A 345 -2.28 -3.99 -19.77
CA GLN A 345 -3.31 -4.87 -20.32
C GLN A 345 -3.26 -4.93 -21.85
N LEU A 346 -2.96 -3.81 -22.52
CA LEU A 346 -2.88 -3.73 -23.97
C LEU A 346 -1.75 -4.62 -24.52
N ARG A 347 -2.12 -5.59 -25.37
CA ARG A 347 -1.21 -6.48 -26.10
C ARG A 347 -1.33 -6.24 -27.60
N PRO A 348 -0.50 -5.38 -28.19
CA PRO A 348 -0.62 -5.05 -29.60
C PRO A 348 -0.33 -6.25 -30.49
N THR A 349 -1.12 -6.39 -31.55
CA THR A 349 -0.94 -7.37 -32.64
C THR A 349 -0.11 -6.81 -33.79
N ASP A 350 -0.06 -5.49 -33.90
CA ASP A 350 0.57 -4.73 -34.96
C ASP A 350 1.42 -3.61 -34.36
N ASP A 351 2.15 -2.87 -35.20
CA ASP A 351 3.03 -1.79 -34.75
C ASP A 351 2.23 -0.67 -34.07
N LEU A 352 2.75 -0.16 -32.96
CA LEU A 352 2.01 0.74 -32.07
C LEU A 352 2.85 1.95 -31.67
N SER A 353 2.32 3.14 -31.91
CA SER A 353 2.87 4.42 -31.44
C SER A 353 2.02 4.96 -30.30
N PHE A 354 2.62 5.47 -29.22
CA PHE A 354 1.88 5.99 -28.08
C PHE A 354 2.64 7.02 -27.23
N PHE A 355 1.88 7.84 -26.50
CA PHE A 355 2.36 8.69 -25.40
C PHE A 355 2.19 7.99 -24.06
N GLN A 356 3.19 8.07 -23.19
CA GLN A 356 3.04 7.74 -21.78
C GLN A 356 2.36 8.91 -21.06
N LEU A 357 1.17 8.68 -20.49
CA LEU A 357 0.41 9.75 -19.83
C LEU A 357 0.94 10.10 -18.44
N PHE A 358 1.74 9.20 -17.85
CA PHE A 358 2.38 9.41 -16.55
C PHE A 358 3.87 9.19 -16.68
N MET A 359 4.63 10.13 -16.13
CA MET A 359 6.08 10.02 -16.04
C MET A 359 6.45 8.86 -15.09
N PRO A 360 7.35 7.95 -15.51
CA PRO A 360 7.90 6.95 -14.62
C PRO A 360 8.70 7.63 -13.50
N ASN A 361 8.61 7.11 -12.27
CA ASN A 361 9.47 7.52 -11.17
C ASN A 361 10.92 7.17 -11.56
N LEU A 362 11.64 8.12 -12.14
CA LEU A 362 13.05 8.03 -12.42
C LEU A 362 13.78 8.38 -11.13
N ALA A 363 14.12 7.36 -10.34
CA ALA A 363 15.16 7.52 -9.34
C ALA A 363 16.12 6.32 -9.41
N PRO A 364 17.14 6.36 -10.29
CA PRO A 364 18.38 5.67 -10.05
C PRO A 364 19.29 6.59 -9.22
N GLY A 365 19.45 6.29 -7.92
CA GLY A 365 20.68 6.65 -7.22
C GLY A 365 20.65 7.62 -6.05
N GLU A 366 19.51 8.12 -5.56
CA GLU A 366 19.54 9.02 -4.40
C GLU A 366 18.89 8.45 -3.13
N ARG A 367 19.67 8.62 -2.07
CA ARG A 367 19.58 8.02 -0.75
C ARG A 367 18.43 8.65 0.03
N SER A 368 17.72 7.81 0.78
CA SER A 368 17.16 8.12 2.10
C SER A 368 16.79 9.59 2.36
N ASN A 369 15.63 10.03 1.88
CA ASN A 369 14.85 11.00 2.63
C ASN A 369 13.43 10.43 2.81
N PRO A 370 13.01 10.00 4.03
CA PRO A 370 11.71 9.39 4.28
C PRO A 370 10.51 10.34 4.05
N ARG A 371 10.75 11.57 3.60
CA ARG A 371 9.73 12.54 3.16
C ARG A 371 9.38 12.43 1.66
N ALA A 372 10.18 11.72 0.85
CA ALA A 372 9.97 11.54 -0.59
C ALA A 372 8.98 10.40 -0.93
N GLY A 373 7.86 10.35 -0.23
CA GLY A 373 6.72 9.51 -0.61
C GLY A 373 5.82 10.30 -1.55
N ILE A 374 5.51 9.74 -2.73
CA ILE A 374 4.48 10.29 -3.63
C ILE A 374 3.19 10.51 -2.82
N GLY A 375 2.74 11.76 -2.75
CA GLY A 375 1.39 12.18 -2.39
C GLY A 375 0.81 11.53 -1.15
N GLN A 376 1.09 12.06 0.05
CA GLN A 376 0.35 11.67 1.24
C GLN A 376 -0.94 12.50 1.32
N GLU A 377 -2.09 11.84 1.33
CA GLU A 377 -3.37 12.48 1.68
C GLU A 377 -3.33 12.85 3.17
N ARG A 378 -3.60 14.12 3.44
CA ARG A 378 -3.54 14.70 4.78
C ARG A 378 -4.42 15.91 4.88
N TYR A 379 -5.14 16.05 6.00
CA TYR A 379 -5.79 17.30 6.35
C TYR A 379 -4.76 18.37 6.68
N LEU A 380 -4.79 19.48 5.95
CA LEU A 380 -3.98 20.67 6.23
C LEU A 380 -4.85 21.92 6.25
N VAL A 381 -4.34 22.98 6.88
CA VAL A 381 -4.90 24.32 6.80
C VAL A 381 -3.99 25.18 5.91
N SER A 382 -4.57 25.76 4.87
CA SER A 382 -3.91 26.67 3.94
C SER A 382 -4.27 28.10 4.30
N LEU A 383 -3.25 28.94 4.44
CA LEU A 383 -3.38 30.38 4.60
C LEU A 383 -2.77 31.05 3.37
N PHE A 384 -3.58 31.80 2.64
CA PHE A 384 -3.11 32.69 1.59
C PHE A 384 -3.15 34.13 2.08
N VAL A 385 -2.08 34.88 1.83
CA VAL A 385 -2.04 36.32 2.04
C VAL A 385 -1.55 37.01 0.77
N ASP A 386 -2.07 38.20 0.52
CA ASP A 386 -1.77 39.01 -0.67
C ASP A 386 -1.71 40.48 -0.28
N MET A 387 -0.76 41.22 -0.82
CA MET A 387 -0.68 42.67 -0.62
C MET A 387 -1.73 43.38 -1.48
N ARG A 388 -2.40 44.40 -0.93
CA ARG A 388 -3.39 45.18 -1.67
C ARG A 388 -2.73 46.37 -2.36
N GLY A 389 -3.03 46.53 -3.65
CA GLY A 389 -2.58 47.70 -4.40
C GLY A 389 -1.10 47.68 -4.76
N SER A 390 -0.46 46.51 -4.76
CA SER A 390 0.94 46.34 -5.17
C SER A 390 1.21 46.79 -6.61
N THR A 391 0.24 46.62 -7.51
CA THR A 391 0.33 47.15 -8.89
C THR A 391 0.42 48.67 -8.90
N SER A 392 -0.43 49.36 -8.14
CA SER A 392 -0.39 50.82 -8.01
C SER A 392 0.87 51.31 -7.31
N LEU A 393 1.42 50.52 -6.38
CA LEU A 393 2.73 50.79 -5.76
C LEU A 393 3.86 50.69 -6.79
N ALA A 394 3.80 49.69 -7.69
CA ALA A 394 4.77 49.47 -8.75
C ALA A 394 4.78 50.58 -9.82
N GLU A 395 3.62 51.19 -10.10
CA GLU A 395 3.50 52.31 -11.05
C GLU A 395 4.11 53.62 -10.53
N LYS A 396 4.09 53.83 -9.21
CA LYS A 396 4.46 55.11 -8.58
C LYS A 396 5.90 55.16 -8.06
N ARG A 397 6.65 54.04 -8.11
CA ARG A 397 7.96 53.89 -7.46
C ARG A 397 9.00 53.28 -8.39
N LEU A 398 10.26 53.47 -8.03
CA LEU A 398 11.37 52.80 -8.72
C LEU A 398 11.30 51.28 -8.44
N PRO A 399 11.64 50.42 -9.42
CA PRO A 399 11.53 48.97 -9.26
C PRO A 399 12.26 48.38 -8.04
N PHE A 400 13.42 48.92 -7.67
CA PHE A 400 14.18 48.45 -6.49
C PHE A 400 13.45 48.76 -5.17
N ASP A 401 12.77 49.90 -5.07
CA ASP A 401 12.00 50.27 -3.87
C ASP A 401 10.78 49.36 -3.72
N VAL A 402 10.12 49.02 -4.82
CA VAL A 402 9.00 48.08 -4.84
C VAL A 402 9.45 46.70 -4.35
N VAL A 403 10.58 46.20 -4.87
CA VAL A 403 11.15 44.91 -4.43
C VAL A 403 11.52 44.94 -2.95
N PHE A 404 12.08 46.04 -2.45
CA PHE A 404 12.40 46.20 -1.03
C PHE A 404 11.14 46.11 -0.15
N ILE A 405 10.08 46.83 -0.51
CA ILE A 405 8.82 46.84 0.24
C ILE A 405 8.15 45.46 0.22
N VAL A 406 8.09 44.81 -0.95
CA VAL A 406 7.52 43.46 -1.08
C VAL A 406 8.31 42.45 -0.25
N ASN A 407 9.64 42.49 -0.27
CA ASN A 407 10.47 41.59 0.54
C ASN A 407 10.27 41.82 2.04
N ARG A 408 10.12 43.08 2.48
CA ARG A 408 9.84 43.40 3.89
C ARG A 408 8.47 42.89 4.33
N PHE A 409 7.46 43.06 3.48
CA PHE A 409 6.13 42.51 3.71
C PHE A 409 6.14 40.98 3.80
N LEU A 410 6.72 40.29 2.81
CA LEU A 410 6.83 38.83 2.81
C LEU A 410 7.66 38.32 4.01
N GLY A 411 8.67 39.07 4.45
CA GLY A 411 9.42 38.80 5.67
C GLY A 411 8.57 38.87 6.93
N ALA A 412 7.81 39.95 7.11
CA ALA A 412 6.89 40.14 8.24
C ALA A 412 5.84 39.02 8.33
N VAL A 413 5.28 38.63 7.17
CA VAL A 413 4.34 37.52 7.06
C VAL A 413 5.01 36.18 7.40
N SER A 414 6.17 35.90 6.81
CA SER A 414 6.88 34.63 7.00
C SER A 414 7.25 34.42 8.47
N GLN A 415 7.65 35.48 9.16
CA GLN A 415 7.96 35.45 10.59
C GLN A 415 6.73 35.03 11.42
N ALA A 416 5.56 35.63 11.18
CA ALA A 416 4.33 35.26 11.88
C ALA A 416 3.92 33.80 11.63
N VAL A 417 4.03 33.33 10.38
CA VAL A 417 3.73 31.93 10.03
C VAL A 417 4.66 30.95 10.74
N LEU A 418 5.97 31.22 10.72
CA LEU A 418 6.97 30.35 11.36
C LEU A 418 6.81 30.31 12.88
N SER A 419 6.57 31.45 13.53
CA SER A 419 6.35 31.55 14.99
C SER A 419 5.15 30.74 15.46
N ASN A 420 4.16 30.54 14.59
CA ASN A 420 2.94 29.80 14.88
C ASN A 420 2.98 28.35 14.37
N GLY A 421 4.15 27.81 14.00
CA GLY A 421 4.28 26.41 13.57
C GLY A 421 3.79 26.11 12.16
N GLY A 422 3.52 27.14 11.36
CA GLY A 422 3.27 27.03 9.93
C GLY A 422 4.56 26.98 9.11
N GLN A 423 4.43 26.55 7.86
CA GLN A 423 5.53 26.53 6.90
C GLN A 423 5.19 27.44 5.70
N PRO A 424 5.98 28.51 5.45
CA PRO A 424 5.95 29.22 4.17
C PRO A 424 6.24 28.22 3.03
N ASN A 425 5.38 28.18 2.03
CA ASN A 425 5.44 27.18 0.96
C ASN A 425 5.75 27.83 -0.38
N GLN A 426 4.87 28.72 -0.85
CA GLN A 426 5.01 29.34 -2.17
C GLN A 426 4.83 30.85 -2.09
N PHE A 427 5.76 31.59 -2.70
CA PHE A 427 5.66 33.02 -2.93
C PHE A 427 5.10 33.25 -4.33
N VAL A 428 4.01 34.01 -4.44
CA VAL A 428 3.32 34.27 -5.71
C VAL A 428 3.23 35.80 -5.89
N GLY A 429 4.25 36.37 -6.52
CA GLY A 429 4.38 37.83 -6.62
C GLY A 429 4.56 38.47 -5.27
N ASP A 430 3.57 39.25 -4.84
CA ASP A 430 3.44 39.94 -3.57
C ASP A 430 2.60 39.18 -2.53
N GLY A 431 2.18 37.96 -2.85
CA GLY A 431 1.45 37.07 -1.96
C GLY A 431 2.24 35.83 -1.52
N MET A 432 1.72 35.14 -0.51
CA MET A 432 2.31 33.93 0.05
C MET A 432 1.26 32.88 0.42
N LEU A 433 1.55 31.62 0.10
CA LEU A 433 0.89 30.43 0.62
C LEU A 433 1.66 29.86 1.80
N ALA A 434 0.99 29.70 2.94
CA ALA A 434 1.46 28.95 4.11
C ALA A 434 0.65 27.69 4.36
N LEU A 435 1.31 26.65 4.85
CA LEU A 435 0.70 25.37 5.23
C LEU A 435 0.86 25.11 6.73
N PHE A 436 -0.23 24.70 7.38
CA PHE A 436 -0.28 24.27 8.78
C PHE A 436 -0.80 22.84 8.88
N GLY A 437 -0.33 22.07 9.87
CA GLY A 437 -0.78 20.67 10.07
C GLY A 437 0.15 19.58 9.53
N LEU A 438 1.38 19.94 9.09
CA LEU A 438 2.34 18.97 8.56
C LEU A 438 2.86 17.96 9.60
N ALA A 439 2.83 18.31 10.89
CA ALA A 439 3.27 17.44 11.99
C ALA A 439 2.29 17.38 13.16
N VAL A 440 1.19 18.14 13.12
CA VAL A 440 0.24 18.29 14.23
C VAL A 440 -1.17 17.85 13.82
N ALA A 441 -2.05 17.70 14.81
CA ALA A 441 -3.45 17.36 14.57
C ALA A 441 -4.23 18.53 13.91
N PRO A 442 -5.32 18.25 13.17
CA PRO A 442 -6.13 19.27 12.50
C PRO A 442 -6.57 20.43 13.40
N GLN A 443 -6.97 20.15 14.64
CA GLN A 443 -7.45 21.16 15.59
C GLN A 443 -6.35 22.17 15.93
N VAL A 444 -5.16 21.68 16.26
CA VAL A 444 -3.97 22.51 16.54
C VAL A 444 -3.59 23.33 15.30
N ALA A 445 -3.62 22.71 14.11
CA ALA A 445 -3.33 23.41 12.86
C ALA A 445 -4.31 24.56 12.57
N CYS A 446 -5.60 24.37 12.87
CA CYS A 446 -6.61 25.42 12.74
C CYS A 446 -6.32 26.59 13.68
N GLY A 447 -6.04 26.33 14.96
CA GLY A 447 -5.68 27.38 15.92
C GLY A 447 -4.40 28.14 15.52
N GLN A 448 -3.36 27.42 15.12
CA GLN A 448 -2.09 27.98 14.63
C GLN A 448 -2.27 28.91 13.43
N ALA A 449 -3.11 28.53 12.46
CA ALA A 449 -3.37 29.35 11.28
C ALA A 449 -4.12 30.66 11.63
N VAL A 450 -5.07 30.61 12.57
CA VAL A 450 -5.79 31.80 13.04
C VAL A 450 -4.86 32.73 13.82
N GLN A 451 -4.04 32.18 14.72
CA GLN A 451 -3.06 32.97 15.48
C GLN A 451 -2.01 33.60 14.54
N ALA A 452 -1.56 32.87 13.51
CA ALA A 452 -0.68 33.42 12.50
C ALA A 452 -1.31 34.62 11.78
N ALA A 453 -2.61 34.59 11.46
CA ALA A 453 -3.30 35.71 10.83
C ALA A 453 -3.36 36.95 11.72
N HIS A 454 -3.58 36.78 13.03
CA HIS A 454 -3.46 37.85 14.01
C HIS A 454 -2.05 38.45 14.04
N ASP A 455 -1.02 37.60 14.15
CA ASP A 455 0.37 38.05 14.27
C ASP A 455 0.89 38.69 12.96
N ILE A 456 0.38 38.27 11.80
CA ILE A 456 0.62 38.94 10.51
C ILE A 456 0.16 40.40 10.58
N ALA A 457 -1.01 40.66 11.17
CA ALA A 457 -1.55 42.01 11.32
C ALA A 457 -0.65 42.89 12.19
N ALA A 458 -0.22 42.35 13.34
CA ALA A 458 0.67 43.04 14.26
C ALA A 458 2.02 43.38 13.59
N ASN A 459 2.64 42.42 12.90
CA ASN A 459 3.92 42.61 12.23
C ASN A 459 3.82 43.64 11.08
N ILE A 460 2.70 43.65 10.35
CA ILE A 460 2.49 44.64 9.27
C ILE A 460 2.19 46.02 9.84
N ALA A 461 1.49 46.13 10.96
CA ALA A 461 1.28 47.40 11.66
C ALA A 461 2.62 48.01 12.11
N GLU A 462 3.52 47.20 12.68
CA GLU A 462 4.89 47.62 13.02
C GLU A 462 5.66 48.06 11.77
N LEU A 463 5.60 47.28 10.68
CA LEU A 463 6.24 47.63 9.42
C LEU A 463 5.72 48.96 8.85
N ASN A 464 4.41 49.21 8.92
CA ASN A 464 3.81 50.47 8.51
C ASN A 464 4.25 51.65 9.37
N ALA A 465 4.44 51.45 10.68
CA ALA A 465 4.96 52.48 11.57
C ALA A 465 6.42 52.83 11.23
N VAL A 466 7.26 51.82 10.96
CA VAL A 466 8.65 52.01 10.54
C VAL A 466 8.74 52.74 9.20
N LEU A 467 7.87 52.39 8.25
CA LEU A 467 7.87 52.96 6.91
C LEU A 467 6.98 54.21 6.77
N SER A 468 6.46 54.78 7.87
CA SER A 468 5.47 55.86 7.81
C SER A 468 5.96 57.13 7.12
N HIS A 469 7.27 57.38 7.13
CA HIS A 469 7.90 58.51 6.46
C HIS A 469 8.23 58.21 5.00
N ASP A 470 8.38 56.92 4.66
CA ASP A 470 8.77 56.45 3.34
C ASP A 470 7.56 56.07 2.49
N LEU A 471 6.42 55.71 3.09
CA LEU A 471 5.17 55.31 2.45
C LEU A 471 4.04 56.29 2.80
N HIS A 472 3.44 56.89 1.76
CA HIS A 472 2.29 57.79 1.95
C HIS A 472 1.02 57.03 2.32
N ASP A 473 0.83 55.84 1.73
CA ASP A 473 -0.28 54.94 2.02
C ASP A 473 0.26 53.72 2.78
N PRO A 474 -0.40 53.28 3.87
CA PRO A 474 0.01 52.09 4.60
C PRO A 474 -0.15 50.84 3.75
N ILE A 475 0.74 49.86 3.96
CA ILE A 475 0.63 48.52 3.38
C ILE A 475 -0.64 47.88 3.90
N ARG A 476 -1.51 47.49 2.97
CA ARG A 476 -2.75 46.76 3.23
C ARG A 476 -2.63 45.35 2.66
N PHE A 477 -3.41 44.42 3.19
CA PHE A 477 -3.36 43.02 2.80
C PHE A 477 -4.75 42.36 2.95
N GLY A 478 -4.87 41.14 2.43
CA GLY A 478 -6.02 40.27 2.68
C GLY A 478 -5.56 38.84 2.95
N ILE A 479 -6.24 38.14 3.85
CA ILE A 479 -5.93 36.76 4.26
C ILE A 479 -7.15 35.87 4.02
N GLY A 480 -6.93 34.72 3.39
CA GLY A 480 -7.90 33.65 3.25
C GLY A 480 -7.41 32.37 3.92
N ILE A 481 -8.23 31.78 4.78
CA ILE A 481 -7.89 30.56 5.53
C ILE A 481 -8.93 29.48 5.30
N HIS A 482 -8.49 28.31 4.85
CA HIS A 482 -9.35 27.14 4.73
C HIS A 482 -8.57 25.85 4.99
N GLY A 483 -9.26 24.83 5.51
CA GLY A 483 -8.69 23.53 5.84
C GLY A 483 -9.46 22.42 5.18
N GLY A 484 -8.74 21.38 4.77
CA GLY A 484 -9.33 20.23 4.09
C GLY A 484 -8.29 19.16 3.78
N GLU A 485 -8.77 18.00 3.32
CA GLU A 485 -7.91 16.93 2.84
C GLU A 485 -7.19 17.36 1.55
N VAL A 486 -5.86 17.30 1.58
CA VAL A 486 -4.99 17.65 0.46
C VAL A 486 -3.92 16.58 0.30
N ILE A 487 -3.34 16.52 -0.89
CA ILE A 487 -2.21 15.66 -1.20
C ILE A 487 -0.94 16.49 -1.05
N VAL A 488 -0.06 16.14 -0.11
CA VAL A 488 1.27 16.77 0.02
C VAL A 488 2.34 15.96 -0.72
N GLY A 489 3.24 16.67 -1.38
CA GLY A 489 4.40 16.06 -2.03
C GLY A 489 5.30 17.07 -2.71
N GLU A 490 6.46 16.58 -3.16
CA GLU A 490 7.35 17.36 -4.02
C GLU A 490 6.79 17.39 -5.45
N ILE A 491 6.55 18.60 -5.96
CA ILE A 491 6.13 18.86 -7.34
C ILE A 491 7.19 19.69 -8.04
N GLY A 492 7.55 19.28 -9.25
CA GLY A 492 8.51 20.02 -10.04
C GLY A 492 9.14 19.19 -11.14
N TYR A 493 10.27 19.67 -11.64
CA TYR A 493 11.02 19.01 -12.70
C TYR A 493 12.52 19.01 -12.37
N ARG A 494 13.11 17.81 -12.27
CA ARG A 494 14.53 17.57 -11.97
C ARG A 494 14.93 18.24 -10.65
N ASP A 495 15.84 19.20 -10.69
CA ASP A 495 16.38 19.88 -9.51
C ASP A 495 15.48 21.04 -9.04
N HIS A 496 14.39 21.32 -9.75
CA HIS A 496 13.39 22.34 -9.41
C HIS A 496 12.15 21.69 -8.79
N MET A 497 12.31 21.01 -7.66
CA MET A 497 11.21 20.41 -6.89
C MET A 497 10.79 21.35 -5.75
N VAL A 498 9.49 21.60 -5.63
CA VAL A 498 8.88 22.38 -4.55
C VAL A 498 7.96 21.46 -3.76
N PHE A 499 8.19 21.35 -2.46
CA PHE A 499 7.26 20.66 -1.57
C PHE A 499 6.00 21.50 -1.41
N THR A 500 4.85 21.01 -1.86
CA THR A 500 3.59 21.76 -1.79
C THR A 500 2.38 20.85 -1.55
N ALA A 501 1.23 21.46 -1.29
CA ALA A 501 -0.05 20.79 -1.11
C ALA A 501 -0.93 20.98 -2.34
N LEU A 502 -1.67 19.94 -2.71
CA LEU A 502 -2.59 19.94 -3.85
C LEU A 502 -3.95 19.44 -3.41
N GLY A 503 -4.97 20.22 -3.74
CA GLY A 503 -6.35 19.85 -3.47
C GLY A 503 -7.24 21.07 -3.58
N ASP A 504 -8.55 20.81 -3.53
CA ASP A 504 -9.55 21.87 -3.55
C ASP A 504 -9.36 22.84 -2.38
N ALA A 505 -8.92 22.35 -1.22
CA ALA A 505 -8.76 23.19 -0.04
C ALA A 505 -7.76 24.34 -0.23
N VAL A 506 -6.66 24.10 -0.96
CA VAL A 506 -5.66 25.13 -1.31
C VAL A 506 -6.27 26.18 -2.23
N ASN A 507 -7.03 25.75 -3.23
CA ASN A 507 -7.69 26.65 -4.18
C ASN A 507 -8.79 27.49 -3.49
N VAL A 508 -9.53 26.88 -2.56
CA VAL A 508 -10.54 27.59 -1.77
C VAL A 508 -9.89 28.67 -0.91
N ALA A 509 -8.78 28.38 -0.22
CA ALA A 509 -8.08 29.38 0.60
C ALA A 509 -7.65 30.61 -0.24
N SER A 510 -7.10 30.39 -1.44
CA SER A 510 -6.77 31.50 -2.37
C SER A 510 -8.01 32.30 -2.80
N ARG A 511 -9.13 31.63 -3.10
CA ARG A 511 -10.38 32.32 -3.46
C ARG A 511 -10.99 33.10 -2.29
N LEU A 512 -10.89 32.57 -1.07
CA LEU A 512 -11.30 33.31 0.14
C LEU A 512 -10.45 34.56 0.32
N GLN A 513 -9.13 34.47 0.09
CA GLN A 513 -8.26 35.63 0.12
C GLN A 513 -8.69 36.67 -0.92
N ASP A 514 -8.98 36.28 -2.16
CA ASP A 514 -9.45 37.20 -3.19
C ASP A 514 -10.79 37.86 -2.84
N LEU A 515 -11.71 37.11 -2.22
CA LEU A 515 -13.01 37.64 -1.76
C LEU A 515 -12.87 38.75 -0.70
N THR A 516 -11.75 38.80 0.04
CA THR A 516 -11.47 39.91 0.97
C THR A 516 -11.53 41.28 0.28
N LYS A 517 -11.18 41.34 -1.02
CA LYS A 517 -11.20 42.58 -1.83
C LYS A 517 -12.63 43.09 -2.03
N THR A 518 -13.56 42.18 -2.26
CA THR A 518 -14.98 42.51 -2.52
C THR A 518 -15.72 42.80 -1.22
N LEU A 519 -15.41 42.07 -0.16
CA LEU A 519 -16.06 42.20 1.15
C LEU A 519 -15.44 43.29 2.03
N GLY A 520 -14.31 43.88 1.61
CA GLY A 520 -13.67 44.99 2.33
C GLY A 520 -13.04 44.62 3.67
N CYS A 521 -12.96 43.34 4.02
CA CYS A 521 -12.43 42.83 5.29
C CYS A 521 -10.96 42.41 5.15
N GLN A 522 -10.21 42.26 6.25
CA GLN A 522 -8.82 41.76 6.18
C GLN A 522 -8.72 40.23 6.15
N VAL A 523 -9.62 39.51 6.82
CA VAL A 523 -9.53 38.05 6.93
C VAL A 523 -10.86 37.38 6.60
N ILE A 524 -10.80 36.29 5.83
CA ILE A 524 -11.91 35.36 5.63
C ILE A 524 -11.46 33.95 6.01
N ILE A 525 -12.20 33.33 6.93
CA ILE A 525 -11.92 31.99 7.45
C ILE A 525 -13.12 31.10 7.13
N SER A 526 -12.90 29.92 6.56
CA SER A 526 -14.00 28.95 6.41
C SER A 526 -14.56 28.53 7.78
N ASP A 527 -15.87 28.38 7.90
CA ASP A 527 -16.53 28.03 9.17
C ASP A 527 -15.99 26.72 9.77
N GLU A 528 -15.59 25.76 8.94
CA GLU A 528 -14.93 24.51 9.37
C GLU A 528 -13.64 24.76 10.16
N VAL A 529 -12.76 25.66 9.67
CA VAL A 529 -11.51 26.01 10.37
C VAL A 529 -11.82 26.76 11.65
N TYR A 530 -12.77 27.69 11.61
CA TYR A 530 -13.16 28.50 12.76
C TYR A 530 -13.68 27.63 13.92
N VAL A 531 -14.61 26.72 13.62
CA VAL A 531 -15.17 25.78 14.60
C VAL A 531 -14.11 24.81 15.13
N ARG A 532 -13.25 24.27 14.26
CA ARG A 532 -12.18 23.34 14.68
C ARG A 532 -11.06 24.00 15.47
N ALA A 533 -10.85 25.30 15.30
CA ALA A 533 -9.93 26.09 16.11
C ALA A 533 -10.46 26.32 17.54
N GLY A 534 -11.72 25.97 17.83
CA GLY A 534 -12.32 26.14 19.15
C GLY A 534 -12.73 27.57 19.49
N LEU A 535 -12.89 28.44 18.47
CA LEU A 535 -13.26 29.83 18.67
C LEU A 535 -14.76 29.97 19.01
N ALA A 536 -15.10 30.94 19.86
CA ALA A 536 -16.48 31.18 20.30
C ALA A 536 -17.37 31.56 19.11
N GLN A 537 -18.57 30.97 19.01
CA GLN A 537 -19.41 31.04 17.81
C GLN A 537 -19.88 32.45 17.42
N ASP A 538 -19.86 33.41 18.33
CA ASP A 538 -20.43 34.75 18.14
C ASP A 538 -19.37 35.86 17.96
N THR A 539 -18.06 35.51 17.89
CA THR A 539 -17.00 36.53 17.82
C THR A 539 -16.86 37.16 16.44
N LEU A 540 -17.12 36.40 15.37
CA LEU A 540 -17.05 36.90 14.00
C LEU A 540 -18.37 36.69 13.25
N PRO A 541 -18.80 37.69 12.45
CA PRO A 541 -19.99 37.55 11.62
C PRO A 541 -19.85 36.38 10.67
N GLN A 542 -20.92 35.59 10.58
CA GLN A 542 -21.03 34.46 9.65
C GLN A 542 -21.83 34.89 8.43
N GLN A 543 -21.35 34.52 7.25
CA GLN A 543 -22.08 34.70 6.00
C GLN A 543 -21.81 33.55 5.03
N GLU A 544 -22.70 33.37 4.06
CA GLU A 544 -22.52 32.44 2.95
C GLU A 544 -21.94 33.18 1.74
N VAL A 545 -20.89 32.62 1.16
CA VAL A 545 -20.23 33.17 -0.04
C VAL A 545 -20.21 32.15 -1.15
N GLU A 546 -20.43 32.61 -2.38
CA GLU A 546 -20.23 31.79 -3.56
C GLU A 546 -18.75 31.68 -3.90
N ILE A 547 -18.25 30.46 -3.99
CA ILE A 547 -16.87 30.19 -4.39
C ILE A 547 -16.87 29.70 -5.83
N ARG A 548 -16.27 30.48 -6.74
CA ARG A 548 -16.15 30.14 -8.17
C ARG A 548 -15.65 28.70 -8.35
N GLY A 549 -16.46 27.84 -8.97
CA GLY A 549 -16.08 26.44 -9.24
C GLY A 549 -16.58 25.43 -8.20
N ARG A 550 -17.35 25.85 -7.18
CA ARG A 550 -18.20 24.98 -6.37
C ARG A 550 -19.68 25.25 -6.67
N ALA A 551 -20.49 24.20 -6.56
CA ALA A 551 -21.94 24.28 -6.78
C ALA A 551 -22.71 24.76 -5.55
N GLU A 552 -22.18 24.51 -4.35
CA GLU A 552 -22.80 24.90 -3.08
C GLU A 552 -22.07 26.11 -2.47
N PRO A 553 -22.82 27.08 -1.92
CA PRO A 553 -22.23 28.21 -1.19
C PRO A 553 -21.48 27.73 0.06
N MET A 554 -20.43 28.45 0.45
CA MET A 554 -19.61 28.12 1.60
C MET A 554 -19.88 29.10 2.75
N ARG A 555 -20.10 28.55 3.95
CA ARG A 555 -20.16 29.34 5.18
C ARG A 555 -18.75 29.80 5.57
N VAL A 556 -18.61 31.10 5.79
CA VAL A 556 -17.35 31.75 6.17
C VAL A 556 -17.56 32.72 7.32
N ARG A 557 -16.47 33.00 8.04
CA ARG A 557 -16.35 34.03 9.07
C ARG A 557 -15.45 35.13 8.56
N THR A 558 -15.85 36.39 8.75
CA THR A 558 -15.08 37.54 8.25
C THR A 558 -14.65 38.46 9.38
N ALA A 559 -13.38 38.83 9.41
CA ALA A 559 -12.84 39.81 10.34
C ALA A 559 -12.43 41.08 9.58
N MET A 560 -12.95 42.23 10.01
CA MET A 560 -12.63 43.52 9.39
C MET A 560 -11.17 43.86 9.61
N GLU A 561 -10.68 43.71 10.84
CA GLU A 561 -9.27 43.78 11.18
C GLU A 561 -8.78 42.39 11.61
N ALA A 562 -7.61 41.98 11.12
CA ALA A 562 -7.00 40.70 11.50
C ALA A 562 -6.59 40.67 12.98
N ALA A 563 -6.40 41.85 13.60
CA ALA A 563 -6.17 42.00 15.03
C ALA A 563 -7.37 41.53 15.89
N ASP A 564 -8.59 41.56 15.34
CA ASP A 564 -9.82 41.15 16.05
C ASP A 564 -9.91 39.63 16.27
N LEU A 565 -8.98 38.86 15.70
CA LEU A 565 -8.88 37.41 15.88
C LEU A 565 -8.36 37.01 17.27
N ALA A 566 -7.87 37.97 18.08
CA ALA A 566 -7.37 37.73 19.43
C ALA A 566 -8.49 37.66 20.48
N ALA A 567 -8.94 36.44 20.78
CA ALA A 567 -9.29 35.99 22.14
C ALA A 567 -9.43 34.45 22.18
N GLN A 568 -8.65 33.81 23.07
CA GLN A 568 -8.83 32.45 23.61
C GLN A 568 -8.32 31.22 22.81
N ALA A 569 -6.99 31.06 22.71
CA ALA A 569 -6.35 29.76 22.40
C ALA A 569 -5.42 29.24 23.51
N GLN A 570 -5.43 29.83 24.71
CA GLN A 570 -4.46 29.54 25.80
C GLN A 570 -5.05 28.86 27.05
N SER A 571 -6.19 28.15 26.99
CA SER A 571 -6.81 27.58 28.20
C SER A 571 -6.62 26.08 28.46
N ASP A 572 -5.70 25.35 27.80
CA ASP A 572 -5.59 23.89 27.99
C ASP A 572 -4.17 23.31 28.20
N GLU A 573 -3.14 24.14 28.44
CA GLU A 573 -1.81 23.64 28.84
C GLU A 573 -1.68 23.34 30.36
N GLY A 574 -2.79 23.32 31.10
CA GLY A 574 -2.81 23.11 32.56
C GLY A 574 -3.30 21.74 33.06
N ALA A 575 -3.68 20.79 32.20
CA ALA A 575 -4.36 19.56 32.65
C ALA A 575 -3.87 18.27 31.96
N ALA A 576 -2.58 17.95 32.09
CA ALA A 576 -2.09 16.56 32.05
C ALA A 576 -0.66 16.50 32.60
N ALA A 577 -0.54 16.40 33.92
CA ALA A 577 0.63 15.83 34.61
C ALA A 577 0.55 14.30 34.60
#